data_AF-A0A9E1VYC5-F1
#
_entry.id   AF-A0A9E1VYC5-F1
#
_cell.length_a   1.000
_cell.length_b   1.000
_cell.length_c   1.000
_cell.angle_alpha   90.00
_cell.angle_beta   90.00
_cell.angle_gamma   90.00
#
_symmetry.space_group_name_H-M   'P 1'
#
loop_
_entity.id
_entity.type
_entity.pdbx_description
1 polymer ?
#
loop_
_entity_poly.entity_id
_entity_poly.type
_entity_poly.pdbx_seq_one_letter_code
_entity_poly.pdbx_strand_id
1 'polypeptide(L)'
;MTPGQSHIVVCALYKFVTLERFQDLRQPLLKVMEYNNIRGTLLLASEGINGTVAGHRKGIDVLLAWFEKDARLSNMVIKESFEVSNPFYRTKVKLKKEIVTMGVEGIDPKQVVGTYVKPKDWNALIADPDVVVVDTRNDYEVKVGTFEGALNPNTTSFREFPTYVSNNLDPKTNKKVAMFCTG
;
A
#
# COMPACT_ATOMS: atom_id res chain seq x y z
N MET A 1 2.71 12.91 28.19
CA MET A 1 3.58 13.14 27.02
C MET A 1 4.89 13.71 27.54
N THR A 2 6.02 13.04 27.32
CA THR A 2 7.33 13.52 27.74
C THR A 2 7.79 14.64 26.81
N PRO A 3 8.04 15.87 27.31
CA PRO A 3 8.53 16.95 26.47
C PRO A 3 9.95 16.62 25.96
N GLY A 4 10.16 16.65 24.64
CA GLY A 4 11.51 16.62 24.05
C GLY A 4 11.84 15.46 23.10
N GLN A 5 10.97 14.45 22.93
CA GLN A 5 11.20 13.42 21.91
C GLN A 5 10.69 13.90 20.55
N SER A 6 11.61 14.27 19.65
CA SER A 6 11.27 14.51 18.24
C SER A 6 10.87 13.18 17.60
N HIS A 7 9.57 12.97 17.42
CA HIS A 7 9.07 11.79 16.71
C HIS A 7 9.49 11.81 15.23
N ILE A 8 9.85 10.63 14.72
CA ILE A 8 9.99 10.36 13.30
C ILE A 8 8.60 10.07 12.76
N VAL A 9 8.24 10.73 11.67
CA VAL A 9 7.00 10.45 10.94
C VAL A 9 7.28 9.30 9.98
N VAL A 10 6.51 8.23 10.08
CA VAL A 10 6.48 7.12 9.13
C VAL A 10 5.25 7.34 8.24
N CYS A 11 5.46 7.42 6.93
CA CYS A 11 4.45 7.72 5.94
C CYS A 11 4.33 6.55 4.97
N ALA A 12 3.22 5.83 5.04
CA ALA A 12 2.82 4.86 4.02
C ALA A 12 1.93 5.58 2.99
N LEU A 13 2.27 5.43 1.72
CA LEU A 13 1.59 6.13 0.63
C LEU A 13 1.45 5.27 -0.61
N TYR A 14 0.37 5.47 -1.34
CA TYR A 14 0.22 4.93 -2.69
C TYR A 14 -0.72 5.78 -3.53
N LYS A 15 -0.60 5.62 -4.85
CA LYS A 15 -1.56 6.13 -5.82
C LYS A 15 -1.47 5.31 -7.10
N PHE A 16 -2.61 4.75 -7.53
CA PHE A 16 -2.75 4.20 -8.88
C PHE A 16 -3.06 5.33 -9.85
N VAL A 17 -2.15 5.57 -10.79
CA VAL A 17 -2.24 6.65 -11.79
C VAL A 17 -1.31 6.32 -12.95
N THR A 18 -1.71 6.64 -14.18
CA THR A 18 -0.84 6.41 -15.34
C THR A 18 0.33 7.38 -15.25
N LEU A 19 1.54 6.85 -15.06
CA LEU A 19 2.79 7.60 -15.06
C LEU A 19 3.58 7.28 -16.32
N GLU A 20 3.27 7.98 -17.39
CA GLU A 20 4.13 7.99 -18.57
C GLU A 20 5.52 8.48 -18.19
N ARG A 21 6.55 7.78 -18.69
CA ARG A 21 7.96 8.07 -18.41
C ARG A 21 8.28 8.12 -16.90
N PHE A 22 7.63 7.28 -16.09
CA PHE A 22 7.86 7.21 -14.63
C PHE A 22 9.35 7.03 -14.24
N GLN A 23 10.17 6.47 -15.14
CA GLN A 23 11.60 6.32 -14.97
C GLN A 23 12.31 7.67 -14.72
N ASP A 24 11.81 8.75 -15.34
CA ASP A 24 12.37 10.09 -15.22
C ASP A 24 12.12 10.69 -13.83
N LEU A 25 11.10 10.21 -13.10
CA LEU A 25 10.79 10.65 -11.74
C LEU A 25 11.77 10.09 -10.71
N ARG A 26 12.48 9.00 -11.01
CA ARG A 26 13.32 8.29 -10.03
C ARG A 26 14.42 9.17 -9.43
N GLN A 27 15.22 9.81 -10.27
CA GLN A 27 16.38 10.57 -9.79
C GLN A 27 15.98 11.87 -9.07
N PRO A 28 15.02 12.68 -9.57
CA PRO A 28 14.53 13.84 -8.83
C PRO A 28 13.93 13.46 -7.46
N LEU A 29 13.11 12.41 -7.41
CA LEU A 29 12.49 11.95 -6.17
C LEU A 29 13.53 11.44 -5.16
N LEU A 30 14.51 10.65 -5.63
CA LEU A 30 15.61 10.19 -4.79
C LEU A 30 16.39 11.36 -4.18
N LYS A 31 16.72 12.39 -4.99
CA LYS A 31 17.42 13.60 -4.50
C LYS A 31 16.63 14.33 -3.44
N VAL A 32 15.31 14.49 -3.61
CA VAL A 32 14.44 15.13 -2.62
C VAL A 32 14.44 14.36 -1.31
N MET A 33 14.33 13.03 -1.38
CA MET A 33 14.37 12.19 -0.18
C MET A 33 15.72 12.27 0.54
N GLU A 34 16.83 12.14 -0.19
CA GLU A 34 18.18 12.19 0.38
C GLU A 34 18.50 13.55 1.00
N TYR A 35 18.20 14.65 0.28
CA TYR A 35 18.42 16.01 0.78
C TYR A 35 17.67 16.29 2.09
N ASN A 36 16.49 15.69 2.26
CA ASN A 36 15.64 15.86 3.45
C ASN A 36 15.83 14.76 4.49
N ASN A 37 16.88 13.93 4.38
CA ASN A 37 17.16 12.79 5.28
C ASN A 37 15.99 11.81 5.44
N ILE A 38 15.20 11.63 4.38
CA ILE A 38 14.08 10.69 4.35
C ILE A 38 14.60 9.32 3.94
N ARG A 39 14.33 8.30 4.76
CA ARG A 39 14.71 6.91 4.50
C ARG A 39 13.47 6.06 4.22
N GLY A 40 13.65 4.88 3.63
CA GLY A 40 12.56 4.02 3.20
C GLY A 40 12.59 3.77 1.70
N THR A 41 11.52 3.20 1.17
CA THR A 41 11.45 2.78 -0.23
C THR A 41 10.20 3.30 -0.90
N LEU A 42 10.37 3.97 -2.04
CA LEU A 42 9.31 4.27 -3.00
C LEU A 42 9.48 3.39 -4.25
N LEU A 43 8.39 2.80 -4.71
CA LEU A 43 8.27 2.01 -5.92
C LEU A 43 7.55 2.84 -6.96
N LEU A 44 8.13 2.93 -8.16
CA LEU A 44 7.52 3.59 -9.32
C LEU A 44 7.29 2.55 -10.41
N ALA A 45 6.11 2.55 -10.99
CA ALA A 45 5.78 1.80 -12.19
C ALA A 45 4.90 2.66 -13.11
N SER A 46 4.61 2.18 -14.32
CA SER A 46 3.69 2.86 -15.23
C SER A 46 2.27 3.02 -14.65
N GLU A 47 1.89 2.13 -13.72
CA GLU A 47 0.58 2.14 -13.04
C GLU A 47 0.53 3.02 -11.79
N GLY A 48 1.65 3.62 -11.36
CA GLY A 48 1.64 4.59 -10.27
C GLY A 48 2.85 4.53 -9.33
N ILE A 49 2.60 4.81 -8.06
CA ILE A 49 3.59 4.88 -6.99
C ILE A 49 3.08 4.21 -5.71
N ASN A 50 3.96 3.51 -4.99
CA ASN A 50 3.67 2.92 -3.66
C ASN A 50 4.93 2.96 -2.80
N GLY A 51 4.81 3.14 -1.50
CA GLY A 51 5.92 2.89 -0.60
C GLY A 51 5.70 3.36 0.83
N THR A 52 6.72 3.09 1.63
CA THR A 52 6.78 3.57 3.02
C THR A 52 8.11 4.27 3.24
N VAL A 53 8.04 5.46 3.80
CA VAL A 53 9.19 6.33 4.04
C VAL A 53 9.10 6.93 5.44
N ALA A 54 10.23 7.32 6.01
CA ALA A 54 10.29 7.90 7.33
C ALA A 54 11.35 9.01 7.43
N GLY A 55 11.01 10.06 8.15
CA GLY A 55 11.86 11.23 8.37
C GLY A 55 11.26 12.19 9.39
N HIS A 56 11.96 13.30 9.65
CA HIS A 56 11.37 14.37 10.45
C HIS A 56 10.17 15.00 9.73
N ARG A 57 9.21 15.54 10.50
CA ARG A 57 8.00 16.21 9.98
C ARG A 57 8.29 17.14 8.80
N LYS A 58 9.25 18.05 8.96
CA LYS A 58 9.66 18.99 7.90
C LYS A 58 10.09 18.30 6.60
N GLY A 59 10.83 17.19 6.71
CA GLY A 59 11.26 16.42 5.54
C GLY A 59 10.09 15.74 4.85
N ILE A 60 9.19 15.11 5.61
CA ILE A 60 7.97 14.51 5.04
C ILE A 60 7.09 15.59 4.39
N ASP A 61 6.92 16.76 5.00
CA ASP A 61 6.16 17.87 4.39
C ASP A 61 6.74 18.32 3.06
N VAL A 62 8.07 18.41 2.95
CA VAL A 62 8.74 18.73 1.68
C VAL A 62 8.49 17.65 0.63
N LEU A 63 8.49 16.38 1.02
CA LEU A 63 8.19 15.27 0.11
C LEU A 63 6.73 15.30 -0.36
N LEU A 64 5.78 15.52 0.55
CA LEU A 64 4.36 15.63 0.20
C LEU A 64 4.10 16.82 -0.71
N ALA A 65 4.68 17.99 -0.39
CA ALA A 65 4.62 19.17 -1.25
C ALA A 65 5.30 18.96 -2.61
N TRP A 66 6.29 18.06 -2.71
CA TRP A 66 6.88 17.69 -3.99
C TRP A 66 5.88 16.89 -4.85
N PHE A 67 5.12 15.96 -4.27
CA PHE A 67 4.07 15.23 -4.98
C PHE A 67 2.95 16.14 -5.46
N GLU A 68 2.54 17.12 -4.64
CA GLU A 68 1.49 18.08 -5.01
C GLU A 68 1.84 18.98 -6.21
N LYS A 69 3.11 19.07 -6.62
CA LYS A 69 3.53 19.83 -7.81
C LYS A 69 3.17 19.12 -9.12
N ASP A 70 2.95 17.81 -9.10
CA ASP A 70 2.53 17.03 -10.25
C ASP A 70 1.07 16.62 -10.04
N ALA A 71 0.16 17.12 -10.88
CA ALA A 71 -1.26 16.79 -10.78
C ALA A 71 -1.55 15.28 -10.86
N ARG A 72 -0.65 14.50 -11.49
CA ARG A 72 -0.76 13.03 -11.50
C ARG A 72 -0.47 12.44 -10.12
N LEU A 73 0.35 13.08 -9.31
CA LEU A 73 0.76 12.62 -7.98
C LEU A 73 0.08 13.38 -6.83
N SER A 74 -0.69 14.45 -7.08
CA SER A 74 -1.48 15.12 -6.02
C SER A 74 -2.53 14.20 -5.39
N ASN A 75 -3.00 14.49 -4.18
CA ASN A 75 -4.06 13.71 -3.52
C ASN A 75 -3.74 12.20 -3.39
N MET A 76 -2.50 11.87 -3.02
CA MET A 76 -2.13 10.48 -2.73
C MET A 76 -2.89 9.96 -1.51
N VAL A 77 -3.11 8.64 -1.46
CA VAL A 77 -3.51 8.01 -0.21
C VAL A 77 -2.29 8.02 0.70
N ILE A 78 -2.41 8.68 1.85
CA ILE A 78 -1.33 8.86 2.82
C ILE A 78 -1.84 8.42 4.19
N LYS A 79 -1.08 7.56 4.86
CA LYS A 79 -1.29 7.17 6.25
C LYS A 79 0.00 7.44 7.02
N GLU A 80 -0.11 8.25 8.08
CA GLU A 80 1.02 8.58 8.94
C GLU A 80 0.94 7.84 10.26
N SER A 81 2.09 7.38 10.74
CA SER A 81 2.32 6.90 12.09
C SER A 81 3.61 7.51 12.65
N PHE A 82 3.87 7.31 13.94
CA PHE A 82 4.97 7.97 14.64
C PHE A 82 5.85 6.96 15.36
N GLU A 83 7.16 7.15 15.24
CA GLU A 83 8.16 6.32 15.88
C GLU A 83 9.21 7.15 16.62
N VAL A 84 9.86 6.56 17.61
CA VAL A 84 10.95 7.22 18.36
C VAL A 84 12.27 7.26 17.58
N SER A 85 12.42 6.39 16.57
CA SER A 85 13.61 6.30 15.74
C SER A 85 13.24 5.91 14.30
N ASN A 86 14.15 6.13 13.34
CA ASN A 86 13.86 5.82 11.94
C ASN A 86 13.90 4.29 11.73
N PRO A 87 12.79 3.65 11.30
CA PRO A 87 12.74 2.21 11.11
C PRO A 87 13.50 1.74 9.85
N PHE A 88 13.93 2.68 8.99
CA PHE A 88 14.60 2.36 7.74
C PHE A 88 16.07 2.78 7.74
N TYR A 89 16.93 1.93 7.19
CA TYR A 89 18.37 2.18 7.12
C TYR A 89 18.81 3.02 5.91
N ARG A 90 18.07 2.97 4.80
CA ARG A 90 18.49 3.56 3.52
C ARG A 90 17.33 4.17 2.76
N THR A 91 17.64 5.14 1.92
CA THR A 91 16.73 5.76 0.95
C THR A 91 16.77 4.98 -0.36
N LYS A 92 15.61 4.61 -0.90
CA LYS A 92 15.50 3.87 -2.16
C LYS A 92 14.33 4.39 -2.99
N VAL A 93 14.57 4.62 -4.27
CA VAL A 93 13.52 4.75 -5.29
C VAL A 93 13.76 3.69 -6.35
N LYS A 94 12.82 2.75 -6.47
CA LYS A 94 12.95 1.56 -7.33
C LYS A 94 11.96 1.62 -8.48
N LEU A 95 12.43 1.31 -9.68
CA LEU A 95 11.58 1.06 -10.83
C LEU A 95 11.07 -0.39 -10.76
N LYS A 96 9.78 -0.57 -11.00
CA LYS A 96 9.11 -1.87 -11.01
C LYS A 96 8.18 -1.98 -12.21
N LYS A 97 7.80 -3.22 -12.53
CA LYS A 97 6.71 -3.49 -13.48
C LYS A 97 5.35 -3.14 -12.85
N GLU A 98 5.19 -3.48 -11.58
CA GLU A 98 3.99 -3.25 -10.76
C GLU A 98 4.40 -2.64 -9.41
N ILE A 99 3.60 -1.70 -8.90
CA ILE A 99 3.78 -1.11 -7.56
C ILE A 99 3.23 -2.02 -6.45
N VAL A 100 2.33 -2.95 -6.81
CA VAL A 100 1.90 -4.09 -6.00
C VAL A 100 1.91 -5.31 -6.90
N THR A 101 2.85 -6.22 -6.67
CA THR A 101 3.13 -7.28 -7.64
C THR A 101 2.16 -8.45 -7.48
N MET A 102 1.14 -8.49 -8.34
CA MET A 102 0.21 -9.62 -8.47
C MET A 102 0.62 -10.56 -9.60
N GLY A 103 1.33 -10.06 -10.62
CA GLY A 103 1.88 -10.88 -11.70
C GLY A 103 0.85 -11.35 -12.72
N VAL A 104 -0.32 -10.70 -12.80
CA VAL A 104 -1.34 -10.95 -13.82
C VAL A 104 -1.27 -9.83 -14.87
N GLU A 105 -1.04 -10.21 -16.12
CA GLU A 105 -0.97 -9.26 -17.23
C GLU A 105 -2.37 -8.73 -17.61
N GLY A 106 -2.43 -7.49 -18.09
CA GLY A 106 -3.65 -6.90 -18.63
C GLY A 106 -4.65 -6.36 -17.60
N ILE A 107 -4.33 -6.40 -16.30
CA ILE A 107 -5.15 -5.76 -15.27
C ILE A 107 -4.74 -4.29 -15.14
N ASP A 108 -5.63 -3.37 -15.50
CA ASP A 108 -5.49 -1.97 -15.14
C ASP A 108 -6.18 -1.74 -13.78
N PRO A 109 -5.44 -1.51 -12.69
CA PRO A 109 -6.00 -1.22 -11.38
C PRO A 109 -6.83 0.08 -11.32
N LYS A 110 -6.90 0.84 -12.43
CA LYS A 110 -7.84 1.98 -12.58
C LYS A 110 -9.17 1.60 -13.23
N GLN A 111 -9.23 0.51 -13.99
CA GLN A 111 -10.45 0.07 -14.70
C GLN A 111 -11.18 -1.04 -13.94
N VAL A 112 -10.46 -1.84 -13.16
CA VAL A 112 -11.01 -2.95 -12.38
C VAL A 112 -10.73 -2.69 -10.91
N VAL A 113 -11.49 -1.76 -10.32
CA VAL A 113 -11.50 -1.54 -8.86
C VAL A 113 -12.71 -2.21 -8.24
N GLY A 114 -12.50 -2.88 -7.10
CA GLY A 114 -13.60 -3.36 -6.26
C GLY A 114 -14.35 -2.20 -5.59
N THR A 115 -15.34 -2.54 -4.78
CA THR A 115 -16.05 -1.54 -3.97
C THR A 115 -15.25 -1.21 -2.72
N TYR A 116 -14.86 0.05 -2.55
CA TYR A 116 -14.21 0.50 -1.32
C TYR A 116 -15.21 0.59 -0.18
N VAL A 117 -14.90 -0.09 0.93
CA VAL A 117 -15.69 -0.09 2.16
C VAL A 117 -15.01 0.81 3.18
N LYS A 118 -15.75 1.76 3.76
CA LYS A 118 -15.19 2.65 4.79
C LYS A 118 -14.97 1.87 6.08
N PRO A 119 -13.97 2.22 6.92
CA PRO A 119 -13.70 1.50 8.17
C PRO A 119 -14.91 1.37 9.09
N LYS A 120 -15.78 2.40 9.15
CA LYS A 120 -17.01 2.39 9.94
C LYS A 120 -18.05 1.35 9.51
N ASP A 121 -18.01 0.94 8.25
CA ASP A 121 -18.97 0.01 7.64
C ASP A 121 -18.39 -1.42 7.57
N TRP A 122 -17.08 -1.58 7.81
CA TRP A 122 -16.36 -2.85 7.69
C TRP A 122 -16.86 -3.92 8.65
N ASN A 123 -16.99 -3.61 9.93
CA ASN A 123 -17.41 -4.59 10.94
C ASN A 123 -18.82 -5.14 10.68
N ALA A 124 -19.72 -4.30 10.16
CA ALA A 124 -21.06 -4.73 9.79
C ALA A 124 -21.04 -5.64 8.55
N LEU A 125 -20.16 -5.36 7.58
CA LEU A 125 -19.99 -6.17 6.39
C LEU A 125 -19.46 -7.57 6.72
N ILE A 126 -18.42 -7.68 7.54
CA ILE A 126 -17.79 -8.97 7.86
C ILE A 126 -18.61 -9.82 8.85
N ALA A 127 -19.64 -9.24 9.49
CA ALA A 127 -20.57 -9.96 10.34
C ALA A 127 -21.70 -10.65 9.54
N ASP A 128 -21.87 -10.31 8.26
CA ASP A 128 -22.84 -10.96 7.37
C ASP A 128 -22.36 -12.39 7.04
N PRO A 129 -23.10 -13.45 7.40
CA PRO A 129 -22.69 -14.83 7.16
C PRO A 129 -22.60 -15.20 5.67
N ASP A 130 -23.23 -14.42 4.78
CA ASP A 130 -23.12 -14.61 3.33
C ASP A 130 -21.85 -13.97 2.73
N VAL A 131 -21.05 -13.28 3.55
CA VAL A 131 -19.80 -12.63 3.12
C VAL A 131 -18.61 -13.54 3.40
N VAL A 132 -17.89 -13.88 2.33
CA VAL A 132 -16.58 -14.53 2.46
C VAL A 132 -15.55 -13.45 2.76
N VAL A 133 -14.91 -13.53 3.92
CA VAL A 133 -13.84 -12.62 4.31
C VAL A 133 -12.50 -13.26 3.97
N VAL A 134 -11.63 -12.57 3.23
CA VAL A 134 -10.33 -13.09 2.80
C VAL A 134 -9.22 -12.12 3.21
N ASP A 135 -8.26 -12.64 3.95
CA ASP A 135 -7.03 -11.92 4.28
C ASP A 135 -6.05 -12.02 3.11
N THR A 136 -5.73 -10.91 2.45
CA THR A 136 -4.87 -10.93 1.26
C THR A 136 -3.39 -10.76 1.58
N ARG A 137 -3.04 -10.74 2.87
CA ARG A 137 -1.65 -10.62 3.35
C ARG A 137 -0.94 -11.98 3.31
N ASN A 138 0.37 -11.96 3.52
CA ASN A 138 1.14 -13.21 3.61
C ASN A 138 0.85 -13.98 4.91
N ASP A 139 1.23 -15.25 4.93
CA ASP A 139 1.00 -16.16 6.05
C ASP A 139 1.58 -15.66 7.39
N TYR A 140 2.71 -14.95 7.35
CA TYR A 140 3.33 -14.36 8.53
C TYR A 140 2.45 -13.27 9.15
N GLU A 141 1.94 -12.34 8.34
CA GLU A 141 1.04 -11.26 8.79
C GLU A 141 -0.26 -11.82 9.38
N VAL A 142 -0.82 -12.88 8.79
CA VAL A 142 -2.03 -13.55 9.30
C VAL A 142 -1.79 -14.16 10.68
N LYS A 143 -0.62 -14.80 10.88
CA LYS A 143 -0.25 -15.43 12.17
C LYS A 143 -0.10 -14.42 13.32
N VAL A 144 0.23 -13.16 13.01
CA VAL A 144 0.30 -12.08 14.01
C VAL A 144 -1.11 -11.64 14.46
N GLY A 145 -2.11 -11.77 13.58
CA GLY A 145 -3.50 -11.49 13.89
C GLY A 145 -4.31 -11.20 12.62
N THR A 146 -5.58 -11.59 12.62
CA THR A 146 -6.52 -11.43 11.50
C THR A 146 -7.94 -11.18 12.02
N PHE A 147 -8.88 -10.82 11.13
CA PHE A 147 -10.29 -10.70 11.50
C PHE A 147 -10.90 -12.08 11.76
N GLU A 148 -11.83 -12.16 12.71
CA GLU A 148 -12.54 -13.40 13.02
C GLU A 148 -13.26 -13.93 11.77
N GLY A 149 -13.14 -15.23 11.51
CA GLY A 149 -13.75 -15.89 10.35
C GLY A 149 -13.04 -15.63 9.00
N ALA A 150 -11.97 -14.84 8.96
CA ALA A 150 -11.24 -14.58 7.72
C ALA A 150 -10.51 -15.83 7.20
N LEU A 151 -10.66 -16.11 5.91
CA LEU A 151 -9.90 -17.14 5.20
C LEU A 151 -8.45 -16.69 5.03
N ASN A 152 -7.53 -17.60 5.36
CA ASN A 152 -6.10 -17.45 5.08
C ASN A 152 -5.76 -18.18 3.76
N PRO A 153 -5.35 -17.46 2.70
CA PRO A 153 -4.89 -18.06 1.45
C PRO A 153 -3.62 -18.91 1.59
N ASN A 154 -2.89 -18.82 2.71
CA ASN A 154 -1.60 -19.45 2.95
C ASN A 154 -0.55 -19.10 1.89
N THR A 155 -0.63 -17.88 1.34
CA THR A 155 0.30 -17.40 0.32
C THR A 155 1.57 -16.84 0.94
N THR A 156 2.72 -17.16 0.37
CA THR A 156 4.00 -16.54 0.77
C THR A 156 4.23 -15.20 0.08
N SER A 157 3.56 -14.98 -1.06
CA SER A 157 3.60 -13.75 -1.83
C SER A 157 2.25 -13.46 -2.49
N PHE A 158 1.95 -12.17 -2.72
CA PHE A 158 0.70 -11.75 -3.36
C PHE A 158 0.53 -12.28 -4.81
N ARG A 159 1.62 -12.72 -5.44
CA ARG A 159 1.59 -13.37 -6.77
C ARG A 159 0.84 -14.70 -6.79
N GLU A 160 0.72 -15.36 -5.64
CA GLU A 160 0.01 -16.63 -5.51
C GLU A 160 -1.51 -16.43 -5.33
N PHE A 161 -1.93 -15.20 -5.01
CA PHE A 161 -3.33 -14.89 -4.73
C PHE A 161 -4.29 -15.16 -5.90
N PRO A 162 -3.95 -14.84 -7.17
CA PRO A 162 -4.80 -15.20 -8.31
C PRO A 162 -5.07 -16.71 -8.41
N THR A 163 -4.05 -17.54 -8.15
CA THR A 163 -4.18 -19.00 -8.13
C THR A 163 -5.06 -19.48 -6.97
N TYR A 164 -4.93 -18.85 -5.81
CA TYR A 164 -5.83 -19.13 -4.68
C TYR A 164 -7.29 -18.84 -5.06
N VAL A 165 -7.55 -17.67 -5.65
CA VAL A 165 -8.89 -17.26 -6.08
C VAL A 165 -9.45 -18.26 -7.09
N SER A 166 -8.69 -18.64 -8.12
CA SER A 166 -9.16 -19.58 -9.15
C SER A 166 -9.48 -20.97 -8.60
N ASN A 167 -8.80 -21.39 -7.54
CA ASN A 167 -8.95 -22.73 -6.98
C ASN A 167 -9.99 -22.82 -5.86
N ASN A 168 -10.30 -21.70 -5.18
CA ASN A 168 -11.08 -21.72 -3.93
C ASN A 168 -12.32 -20.82 -3.97
N LEU A 169 -12.38 -19.82 -4.85
CA LEU A 169 -13.52 -18.91 -4.93
C LEU A 169 -14.30 -19.15 -6.24
N ASP A 170 -15.56 -19.54 -6.11
CA ASP A 170 -16.50 -19.66 -7.23
C ASP A 170 -17.51 -18.50 -7.17
N PRO A 171 -17.57 -17.62 -8.18
CA PRO A 171 -18.54 -16.53 -8.23
C PRO A 171 -20.01 -16.95 -8.07
N LYS A 172 -20.37 -18.21 -8.33
CA LYS A 172 -21.73 -18.74 -8.15
C LYS A 172 -22.09 -18.95 -6.69
N THR A 173 -21.14 -19.38 -5.87
CA THR A 173 -21.34 -19.70 -4.45
C THR A 173 -20.82 -18.58 -3.54
N ASN A 174 -19.74 -17.91 -3.93
CA ASN A 174 -19.12 -16.80 -3.21
C ASN A 174 -19.53 -15.46 -3.80
N LYS A 175 -20.82 -15.11 -3.66
CA LYS A 175 -21.40 -13.90 -4.28
C LYS A 175 -20.90 -12.59 -3.67
N LYS A 176 -20.51 -12.62 -2.38
CA LYS A 176 -19.94 -11.47 -1.67
C LYS A 176 -18.58 -11.87 -1.12
N VAL A 177 -17.54 -11.19 -1.55
CA VAL A 177 -16.16 -11.38 -1.06
C VAL A 177 -15.66 -10.05 -0.51
N ALA A 178 -15.34 -10.02 0.76
CA ALA A 178 -14.68 -8.90 1.42
C ALA A 178 -13.20 -9.21 1.58
N MET A 179 -12.34 -8.36 1.02
CA MET A 179 -10.88 -8.53 1.09
C MET A 179 -10.26 -7.39 1.87
N PHE A 180 -9.21 -7.68 2.62
CA PHE A 180 -8.41 -6.66 3.31
C PHE A 180 -6.91 -6.95 3.24
N CYS A 181 -6.13 -5.90 3.40
CA CYS A 181 -4.68 -5.94 3.57
C CYS A 181 -4.26 -4.87 4.59
N THR A 182 -2.96 -4.66 4.76
CA THR A 182 -2.40 -3.67 5.70
C THR A 182 -2.67 -2.22 5.28
N GLY A 183 -2.88 -1.99 3.98
CA GLY A 183 -2.93 -0.68 3.31
C GLY A 183 -4.26 0.07 3.36
#